data_AF-A0A967PV58-F1
#
_entry.id   AF-A0A967PV58-F1
#
_cell.length_a   1.000
_cell.length_b   1.000
_cell.length_c   1.000
_cell.angle_alpha   90.00
_cell.angle_beta   90.00
_cell.angle_gamma   90.00
#
_symmetry.space_group_name_H-M   'P 1'
#
loop_
_entity.id
_entity.type
_entity.pdbx_description
1 polymer ?
#
loop_
_entity_poly.entity_id
_entity_poly.type
_entity_poly.pdbx_seq_one_letter_code
_entity_poly.pdbx_strand_id
1 'polypeptide(L)'
;ANDAEIGKTIAQAMKEVGENGVITVEESQSFGIETEVVKGMRFDKGYLSPYMITNPERMEAEYADAHILITDKKISSVQDLLPVLEKVAQTGKKELVIIADEVDGEALATLVVNKLRGTFNALAVKAPGFGDRRKEMLEDIAVVTGGKVISEEVGLKLENTELADLGEARKVVATKDYTTIVDGKGEPEKINARIDAIKKALENTESEFDKEKFEERLAKLAGGVGVIKVGAATETEMKEKKHRIEDAVSATKAAIEEGIVPGGGVALLRAARALDSVEAEEEERIGITILKNSLEDPLRRIAENAGQYADVVVEKVRDQEGNFGFNAATGQY
;
A
#
# COMPACT_ATOMS: atom_id res chain seq x y z
N ALA A 1 16.45 -0.18 9.61
CA ALA A 1 17.24 1.07 9.60
C ALA A 1 18.12 1.11 10.85
N ASN A 2 19.42 1.36 10.74
CA ASN A 2 20.33 1.54 11.88
C ASN A 2 20.09 2.89 12.60
N ASP A 3 18.83 3.25 12.78
CA ASP A 3 18.38 4.52 13.33
C ASP A 3 17.21 4.23 14.28
N ALA A 4 17.51 4.31 15.58
CA ALA A 4 16.55 4.01 16.63
C ALA A 4 15.43 5.07 16.70
N GLU A 5 15.68 6.29 16.23
CA GLU A 5 14.68 7.35 16.20
C GLU A 5 13.63 7.03 15.13
N ILE A 6 14.05 6.65 13.92
CA ILE A 6 13.15 6.18 12.86
C ILE A 6 12.31 4.99 13.35
N GLY A 7 12.94 3.99 13.98
CA GLY A 7 12.23 2.82 14.49
C GLY A 7 11.17 3.18 15.54
N LYS A 8 11.49 4.10 16.46
CA LYS A 8 10.55 4.60 17.46
C LYS A 8 9.37 5.33 16.84
N THR A 9 9.62 6.15 15.83
CA THR A 9 8.58 6.90 15.11
C THR A 9 7.64 5.97 14.35
N ILE A 10 8.17 4.95 13.68
CA ILE A 10 7.36 3.92 13.00
C ILE A 10 6.52 3.14 14.02
N ALA A 11 7.11 2.74 15.14
CA ALA A 11 6.38 2.03 16.19
C ALA A 11 5.24 2.87 16.79
N GLN A 12 5.46 4.18 16.97
CA GLN A 12 4.42 5.10 17.42
C GLN A 12 3.29 5.20 16.38
N ALA A 13 3.62 5.43 15.11
CA ALA A 13 2.63 5.50 14.04
C ALA A 13 1.82 4.19 13.94
N MET A 14 2.46 3.01 14.00
CA MET A 14 1.77 1.73 14.01
C MET A 14 0.82 1.57 15.20
N LYS A 15 1.22 2.04 16.38
CA LYS A 15 0.38 1.97 17.58
C LYS A 15 -0.86 2.88 17.46
N GLU A 16 -0.73 4.04 16.83
CA GLU A 16 -1.83 4.99 16.68
C GLU A 16 -2.84 4.56 15.61
N VAL A 17 -2.38 3.97 14.50
CA VAL A 17 -3.23 3.52 13.38
C VAL A 17 -3.79 2.11 13.63
N GLY A 18 -3.13 1.31 14.46
CA GLY A 18 -3.51 -0.06 14.80
C GLY A 18 -2.96 -1.11 13.83
N GLU A 19 -3.24 -2.38 14.13
CA GLU A 19 -2.67 -3.55 13.43
C GLU A 19 -2.97 -3.58 11.92
N ASN A 20 -4.20 -3.22 11.54
CA ASN A 20 -4.63 -3.15 10.14
C ASN A 20 -4.36 -1.77 9.49
N GLY A 21 -3.59 -0.93 10.18
CA GLY A 21 -3.32 0.42 9.79
C GLY A 21 -2.44 0.55 8.55
N VAL A 22 -2.74 1.54 7.71
CA VAL A 22 -1.87 1.87 6.58
C VAL A 22 -0.95 3.02 6.99
N ILE A 23 0.35 2.84 6.72
CA ILE A 23 1.34 3.87 6.93
C ILE A 23 1.85 4.29 5.55
N THR A 24 1.83 5.59 5.28
CA THR A 24 2.41 6.22 4.10
C THR A 24 3.54 7.15 4.52
N VAL A 25 4.52 7.34 3.63
CA VAL A 25 5.65 8.24 3.87
C VAL A 25 5.59 9.36 2.84
N GLU A 26 5.62 10.60 3.33
CA GLU A 26 5.51 11.81 2.51
C GLU A 26 6.71 12.72 2.71
N GLU A 27 7.04 13.47 1.66
CA GLU A 27 8.08 14.51 1.71
C GLU A 27 7.54 15.74 2.42
N SER A 28 8.37 16.36 3.26
CA SER A 28 8.02 17.54 4.05
C SER A 28 9.02 18.67 3.80
N GLN A 29 8.48 19.88 3.76
CA GLN A 29 9.28 21.12 3.73
C GLN A 29 9.84 21.47 5.13
N SER A 30 9.26 20.90 6.19
CA SER A 30 9.74 21.06 7.57
C SER A 30 10.89 20.11 7.85
N PHE A 31 11.94 20.57 8.54
CA PHE A 31 13.03 19.71 8.96
C PHE A 31 12.58 18.67 10.00
N GLY A 32 13.08 17.44 9.86
CA GLY A 32 12.86 16.37 10.82
C GLY A 32 11.86 15.33 10.34
N ILE A 33 11.37 14.52 11.28
CA ILE A 33 10.38 13.48 11.03
C ILE A 33 9.16 13.78 11.90
N GLU A 34 8.00 13.91 11.27
CA GLU A 34 6.72 14.14 11.94
C GLU A 34 5.75 13.00 11.62
N THR A 35 4.86 12.70 12.55
CA THR A 35 3.79 11.71 12.35
C THR A 35 2.44 12.35 12.55
N GLU A 36 1.51 12.04 11.66
CA GLU A 36 0.11 12.40 11.80
C GLU A 36 -0.77 11.21 11.45
N VAL A 37 -1.92 11.08 12.11
CA VAL A 37 -2.96 10.14 11.71
C VAL A 37 -4.09 10.92 11.08
N VAL A 38 -4.37 10.62 9.81
CA VAL A 38 -5.40 11.28 9.02
C VAL A 38 -6.51 10.32 8.67
N LYS A 39 -7.68 10.86 8.33
CA LYS A 39 -8.80 10.06 7.84
C LYS A 39 -8.51 9.61 6.42
N GLY A 40 -8.51 8.31 6.19
CA GLY A 40 -8.16 7.75 4.89
C GLY A 40 -8.47 6.28 4.87
N MET A 41 -8.24 5.64 3.73
CA MET A 41 -8.46 4.20 3.58
C MET A 41 -7.59 3.63 2.46
N ARG A 42 -7.36 2.31 2.50
CA ARG A 42 -6.72 1.57 1.42
C ARG A 42 -7.56 0.39 0.98
N PHE A 43 -7.55 0.11 -0.31
CA PHE A 43 -8.21 -1.06 -0.88
C PHE A 43 -7.34 -1.73 -1.95
N ASP A 44 -7.64 -2.99 -2.23
CA ASP A 44 -6.89 -3.97 -3.04
C ASP A 44 -7.19 -3.87 -4.54
N LYS A 45 -7.20 -2.64 -5.07
CA LYS A 45 -7.29 -2.38 -6.50
C LYS A 45 -6.30 -1.28 -6.86
N GLY A 46 -5.42 -1.57 -7.81
CA GLY A 46 -4.45 -0.62 -8.33
C GLY A 46 -4.88 0.08 -9.61
N TYR A 47 -3.94 0.80 -10.23
CA TYR A 47 -4.16 1.44 -11.52
C TYR A 47 -4.51 0.42 -12.61
N LEU A 48 -5.42 0.77 -13.51
CA LEU A 48 -5.81 -0.10 -14.63
C LEU A 48 -4.76 -0.19 -15.73
N SER A 49 -3.86 0.79 -15.84
CA SER A 49 -2.82 0.82 -16.86
C SER A 49 -1.50 1.35 -16.29
N PRO A 50 -0.34 0.70 -16.56
CA PRO A 50 0.96 1.23 -16.18
C PRO A 50 1.26 2.61 -16.79
N TYR A 51 0.61 2.98 -17.89
CA TYR A 51 0.73 4.33 -18.46
C TYR A 51 0.11 5.41 -17.57
N MET A 52 -0.58 5.03 -16.49
CA MET A 52 -1.11 5.94 -15.45
C MET A 52 -0.13 6.20 -14.31
N ILE A 53 1.08 5.65 -14.34
CA ILE A 53 2.15 5.96 -13.37
C ILE A 53 2.55 7.44 -13.49
N THR A 54 2.73 8.12 -12.36
CA THR A 54 3.30 9.48 -12.30
C THR A 54 4.72 9.48 -11.72
N ASN A 55 5.07 8.44 -10.94
CA ASN A 55 6.40 8.20 -10.41
C ASN A 55 6.97 6.87 -10.96
N PRO A 56 7.78 6.91 -12.03
CA PRO A 56 8.36 5.72 -12.66
C PRO A 56 9.34 4.95 -11.78
N GLU A 57 10.03 5.62 -10.84
CA GLU A 57 11.00 4.96 -9.95
C GLU A 57 10.30 4.01 -8.99
N ARG A 58 9.14 4.43 -8.47
CA ARG A 58 8.33 3.65 -7.53
C ARG A 58 7.25 2.81 -8.20
N MET A 59 7.01 3.01 -9.49
CA MET A 59 5.89 2.44 -10.22
C MET A 59 4.54 2.81 -9.58
N GLU A 60 4.38 4.08 -9.20
CA GLU A 60 3.22 4.60 -8.49
C GLU A 60 2.51 5.73 -9.25
N ALA A 61 1.20 5.82 -9.08
CA ALA A 61 0.37 6.91 -9.55
C ALA A 61 -0.05 7.77 -8.34
N GLU A 62 0.61 8.92 -8.18
CA GLU A 62 0.38 9.88 -7.11
C GLU A 62 -0.39 11.11 -7.63
N TYR A 63 -1.46 11.49 -6.94
CA TYR A 63 -2.34 12.63 -7.24
C TYR A 63 -2.56 13.46 -5.97
N ALA A 64 -2.20 14.74 -5.99
CA ALA A 64 -2.38 15.66 -4.87
C ALA A 64 -3.66 16.50 -5.04
N ASP A 65 -4.29 16.91 -3.94
CA ASP A 65 -5.54 17.68 -3.92
C ASP A 65 -6.60 17.10 -4.89
N ALA A 66 -6.74 15.78 -4.84
CA ALA A 66 -7.42 14.97 -5.83
C ALA A 66 -8.94 15.10 -5.71
N HIS A 67 -9.61 15.36 -6.84
CA HIS A 67 -11.04 15.07 -6.99
C HIS A 67 -11.22 13.60 -7.35
N ILE A 68 -12.26 12.97 -6.81
CA ILE A 68 -12.52 11.54 -6.91
C ILE A 68 -13.94 11.32 -7.42
N LEU A 69 -14.06 10.84 -8.65
CA LEU A 69 -15.33 10.33 -9.19
C LEU A 69 -15.54 8.91 -8.68
N ILE A 70 -16.69 8.65 -8.05
CA ILE A 70 -17.04 7.36 -7.47
C ILE A 70 -18.34 6.89 -8.14
N THR A 71 -18.30 5.73 -8.81
CA THR A 71 -19.46 5.19 -9.52
C THR A 71 -19.45 3.67 -9.53
N ASP A 72 -20.64 3.06 -9.56
CA ASP A 72 -20.81 1.62 -9.79
C ASP A 72 -20.98 1.28 -11.28
N LYS A 73 -20.93 2.28 -12.16
CA LYS A 73 -21.09 2.11 -13.61
C LYS A 73 -19.81 1.58 -14.25
N LYS A 74 -19.98 0.73 -15.27
CA LYS A 74 -18.92 0.41 -16.23
C LYS A 74 -18.81 1.53 -17.29
N ILE A 75 -17.59 2.02 -17.50
CA ILE A 75 -17.27 3.15 -18.36
C ILE A 75 -16.46 2.67 -19.56
N SER A 76 -17.13 2.47 -20.69
CA SER A 76 -16.49 2.04 -21.95
C SER A 76 -16.35 3.18 -22.97
N SER A 77 -17.21 4.19 -22.90
CA SER A 77 -17.23 5.37 -23.78
C SER A 77 -16.65 6.58 -23.06
N VAL A 78 -15.81 7.37 -23.74
CA VAL A 78 -15.33 8.64 -23.19
C VAL A 78 -16.44 9.67 -23.07
N GLN A 79 -17.52 9.56 -23.88
CA GLN A 79 -18.65 10.49 -23.86
C GLN A 79 -19.32 10.56 -22.48
N ASP A 80 -19.37 9.43 -21.76
CA ASP A 80 -19.91 9.35 -20.41
C ASP A 80 -19.08 10.16 -19.41
N LEU A 81 -17.78 10.32 -19.65
CA LEU A 81 -16.86 11.05 -18.78
C LEU A 81 -16.71 12.53 -19.16
N LEU A 82 -16.96 12.90 -20.42
CA LEU A 82 -16.75 14.27 -20.91
C LEU A 82 -17.40 15.34 -20.00
N PRO A 83 -18.66 15.21 -19.55
CA PRO A 83 -19.29 16.21 -18.69
C PRO A 83 -18.52 16.44 -17.38
N VAL A 84 -18.00 15.37 -16.77
CA VAL A 84 -17.22 15.44 -15.53
C VAL A 84 -15.83 16.02 -15.79
N LEU A 85 -15.16 15.55 -16.85
CA LEU A 85 -13.83 16.02 -17.24
C LEU A 85 -13.82 17.52 -17.54
N GLU A 86 -14.84 18.02 -18.24
CA GLU A 86 -15.01 19.44 -18.55
C GLU A 86 -15.21 20.28 -17.29
N LYS A 87 -16.06 19.84 -16.36
CA LYS A 87 -16.28 20.53 -15.08
C LYS A 87 -15.01 20.60 -14.25
N VAL A 88 -14.25 19.50 -14.17
CA VAL A 88 -12.95 19.48 -13.48
C VAL A 88 -11.97 20.43 -14.16
N ALA A 89 -11.86 20.38 -15.49
CA ALA A 89 -10.98 21.26 -16.25
C ALA A 89 -11.31 22.75 -16.08
N GLN A 90 -12.58 23.11 -15.92
CA GLN A 90 -13.02 24.49 -15.67
C GLN A 90 -12.50 25.05 -14.33
N THR A 91 -12.19 24.20 -13.35
CA THR A 91 -11.55 24.62 -12.09
C THR A 91 -10.05 24.95 -12.25
N GLY A 92 -9.49 24.72 -13.44
CA GLY A 92 -8.05 24.81 -13.71
C GLY A 92 -7.27 23.56 -13.30
N LYS A 93 -7.89 22.61 -12.59
CA LYS A 93 -7.30 21.30 -12.30
C LYS A 93 -7.39 20.40 -13.53
N LYS A 94 -6.33 19.65 -13.78
CA LYS A 94 -6.22 18.68 -14.89
C LYS A 94 -6.11 17.25 -14.38
N GLU A 95 -6.51 17.02 -13.13
CA GLU A 95 -6.30 15.79 -12.40
C GLU A 95 -7.63 15.26 -11.87
N LEU A 96 -7.89 13.97 -12.12
CA LEU A 96 -9.09 13.29 -11.65
C LEU A 96 -8.76 11.82 -11.33
N VAL A 97 -9.19 11.37 -10.16
CA VAL A 97 -9.21 9.95 -9.81
C VAL A 97 -10.61 9.42 -10.12
N ILE A 98 -10.69 8.27 -10.79
CA ILE A 98 -11.92 7.61 -11.19
C ILE A 98 -11.93 6.23 -10.56
N ILE A 99 -12.90 5.98 -9.67
CA ILE A 99 -13.19 4.69 -9.08
C ILE A 99 -14.53 4.22 -9.65
N ALA A 100 -14.48 3.22 -10.53
CA ALA A 100 -15.64 2.71 -11.28
C ALA A 100 -15.69 1.18 -11.23
N ASP A 101 -16.84 0.55 -11.52
CA ASP A 101 -16.89 -0.92 -11.68
C ASP A 101 -15.83 -1.39 -12.68
N GLU A 102 -15.74 -0.71 -13.81
CA GLU A 102 -14.71 -0.98 -14.81
C GLU A 102 -14.53 0.25 -15.71
N VAL A 103 -13.29 0.52 -16.11
CA VAL A 103 -12.98 1.51 -17.16
C VAL A 103 -12.22 0.78 -18.25
N ASP A 104 -12.80 0.67 -19.44
CA ASP A 104 -12.22 -0.10 -20.54
C ASP A 104 -12.44 0.58 -21.90
N GLY A 105 -12.09 -0.12 -22.97
CA GLY A 105 -12.36 0.29 -24.35
C GLY A 105 -11.82 1.66 -24.72
N GLU A 106 -12.67 2.46 -25.36
CA GLU A 106 -12.35 3.80 -25.84
C GLU A 106 -12.07 4.77 -24.69
N ALA A 107 -12.81 4.67 -23.59
CA ALA A 107 -12.62 5.52 -22.42
C ALA A 107 -11.20 5.37 -21.85
N LEU A 108 -10.77 4.14 -21.58
CA LEU A 108 -9.43 3.89 -21.02
C LEU A 108 -8.33 4.35 -21.97
N ALA A 109 -8.44 4.04 -23.27
CA ALA A 109 -7.48 4.47 -24.28
C ALA A 109 -7.37 6.01 -24.34
N THR A 110 -8.50 6.70 -24.25
CA THR A 110 -8.54 8.17 -24.30
C THR A 110 -7.91 8.79 -23.05
N LEU A 111 -8.18 8.26 -21.86
CA LEU A 111 -7.55 8.72 -20.62
C LEU A 111 -6.02 8.56 -20.68
N VAL A 112 -5.54 7.42 -21.17
CA VAL A 112 -4.10 7.15 -21.33
C VAL A 112 -3.46 8.12 -22.33
N VAL A 113 -4.08 8.32 -23.50
CA VAL A 113 -3.55 9.23 -24.52
C VAL A 113 -3.51 10.68 -24.02
N ASN A 114 -4.53 11.13 -23.28
CA ASN A 114 -4.55 12.48 -22.70
C ASN A 114 -3.45 12.66 -21.65
N LYS A 115 -3.22 11.65 -20.81
CA LYS A 115 -2.12 11.67 -19.85
C LYS A 115 -0.76 11.76 -20.55
N LEU A 116 -0.51 10.92 -21.57
CA LEU A 116 0.73 10.96 -22.34
C LEU A 116 0.96 12.30 -23.05
N ARG A 117 -0.12 13.01 -23.42
CA ARG A 117 -0.07 14.35 -24.01
C ARG A 117 0.04 15.47 -22.97
N GLY A 118 -0.09 15.17 -21.68
CA GLY A 118 -0.13 16.16 -20.60
C GLY A 118 -1.35 17.08 -20.65
N THR A 119 -2.40 16.73 -21.41
CA THR A 119 -3.62 17.53 -21.53
C THR A 119 -4.51 17.36 -20.31
N PHE A 120 -4.66 16.11 -19.85
CA PHE A 120 -5.45 15.75 -18.68
C PHE A 120 -4.89 14.45 -18.08
N ASN A 121 -4.64 14.46 -16.78
CA ASN A 121 -4.08 13.35 -16.02
C ASN A 121 -5.21 12.65 -15.25
N ALA A 122 -5.65 11.48 -15.72
CA ALA A 122 -6.63 10.68 -14.99
C ALA A 122 -6.00 9.40 -14.43
N LEU A 123 -6.37 9.03 -13.21
CA LEU A 123 -6.11 7.72 -12.63
C LEU A 123 -7.42 6.94 -12.62
N ALA A 124 -7.48 5.84 -13.37
CA ALA A 124 -8.62 4.93 -13.34
C ALA A 124 -8.27 3.70 -12.51
N VAL A 125 -9.14 3.39 -11.54
CA VAL A 125 -9.02 2.27 -10.62
C VAL A 125 -10.35 1.51 -10.59
N LYS A 126 -10.27 0.18 -10.52
CA LYS A 126 -11.45 -0.66 -10.39
C LYS A 126 -12.03 -0.56 -8.97
N ALA A 127 -13.36 -0.53 -8.85
CA ALA A 127 -14.04 -0.56 -7.57
C ALA A 127 -13.73 -1.87 -6.83
N PRO A 128 -13.49 -1.83 -5.50
CA PRO A 128 -13.28 -3.03 -4.72
C PRO A 128 -14.60 -3.81 -4.51
N GLY A 129 -14.50 -5.12 -4.35
CA GLY A 129 -15.66 -5.99 -4.16
C GLY A 129 -16.48 -6.28 -5.42
N PHE A 130 -17.56 -7.03 -5.24
CA PHE A 130 -18.47 -7.49 -6.29
C PHE A 130 -19.93 -7.45 -5.81
N GLY A 131 -20.87 -7.25 -6.73
CA GLY A 131 -22.31 -7.19 -6.41
C GLY A 131 -22.63 -6.13 -5.36
N ASP A 132 -23.51 -6.47 -4.40
CA ASP A 132 -23.92 -5.55 -3.33
C ASP A 132 -22.77 -5.11 -2.43
N ARG A 133 -21.75 -5.96 -2.26
CA ARG A 133 -20.55 -5.59 -1.49
C ARG A 133 -19.80 -4.43 -2.14
N ARG A 134 -19.79 -4.35 -3.47
CA ARG A 134 -19.16 -3.22 -4.17
C ARG A 134 -19.89 -1.93 -3.87
N LYS A 135 -21.22 -1.93 -3.88
CA LYS A 135 -22.04 -0.75 -3.57
C LYS A 135 -21.72 -0.26 -2.15
N GLU A 136 -21.68 -1.18 -1.21
CA GLU A 136 -21.31 -0.92 0.18
C GLU A 136 -19.90 -0.33 0.34
N MET A 137 -18.91 -0.85 -0.40
CA MET A 137 -17.53 -0.35 -0.36
C MET A 137 -17.36 0.98 -1.10
N LEU A 138 -18.10 1.22 -2.19
CA LEU A 138 -18.13 2.52 -2.87
C LEU A 138 -18.74 3.59 -1.97
N GLU A 139 -19.78 3.25 -1.22
CA GLU A 139 -20.35 4.16 -0.23
C GLU A 139 -19.37 4.45 0.91
N ASP A 140 -18.60 3.45 1.36
CA ASP A 140 -17.52 3.67 2.34
C ASP A 140 -16.49 4.69 1.82
N ILE A 141 -16.06 4.55 0.55
CA ILE A 141 -15.14 5.48 -0.12
C ILE A 141 -15.77 6.87 -0.24
N ALA A 142 -17.05 6.95 -0.62
CA ALA A 142 -17.77 8.22 -0.75
C ALA A 142 -17.85 8.95 0.59
N VAL A 143 -18.16 8.24 1.68
CA VAL A 143 -18.22 8.81 3.03
C VAL A 143 -16.85 9.30 3.49
N VAL A 144 -15.77 8.56 3.24
CA VAL A 144 -14.40 8.96 3.61
C VAL A 144 -13.93 10.20 2.83
N THR A 145 -14.31 10.30 1.56
CA THR A 145 -13.89 11.39 0.66
C THR A 145 -14.84 12.57 0.65
N GLY A 146 -16.04 12.44 1.23
CA GLY A 146 -17.08 13.47 1.21
C GLY A 146 -17.85 13.57 -0.10
N GLY A 147 -17.68 12.61 -1.02
CA GLY A 147 -18.37 12.56 -2.31
C GLY A 147 -19.68 11.78 -2.26
N LYS A 148 -20.29 11.57 -3.44
CA LYS A 148 -21.45 10.70 -3.65
C LYS A 148 -21.12 9.58 -4.63
N VAL A 149 -21.73 8.41 -4.43
CA VAL A 149 -21.69 7.35 -5.44
C VAL A 149 -22.66 7.69 -6.56
N ILE A 150 -22.15 7.97 -7.75
CA ILE A 150 -22.96 8.22 -8.94
C ILE A 150 -23.46 6.88 -9.47
N SER A 151 -24.71 6.55 -9.18
CA SER A 151 -25.35 5.30 -9.60
C SER A 151 -26.71 5.56 -10.25
N GLU A 152 -26.95 4.91 -11.38
CA GLU A 152 -28.21 5.02 -12.11
C GLU A 152 -29.38 4.42 -11.32
N GLU A 153 -29.12 3.48 -10.39
CA GLU A 153 -30.15 2.86 -9.54
C GLU A 153 -30.83 3.87 -8.60
N VAL A 154 -30.09 4.89 -8.17
CA VAL A 154 -30.59 5.99 -7.32
C VAL A 154 -30.92 7.24 -8.14
N GLY A 155 -30.92 7.14 -9.47
CA GLY A 155 -31.27 8.22 -10.39
C GLY A 155 -30.17 9.25 -10.64
N LEU A 156 -28.94 9.00 -10.18
CA LEU A 156 -27.79 9.87 -10.43
C LEU A 156 -27.09 9.46 -11.72
N LYS A 157 -26.95 10.40 -12.66
CA LYS A 157 -26.30 10.16 -13.95
C LYS A 157 -24.99 10.93 -14.04
N LEU A 158 -23.99 10.31 -14.67
CA LEU A 158 -22.68 10.94 -14.90
C LEU A 158 -22.79 12.31 -15.58
N GLU A 159 -23.71 12.45 -16.54
CA GLU A 159 -23.99 13.70 -17.26
C GLU A 159 -24.39 14.87 -16.36
N ASN A 160 -25.07 14.58 -15.25
CA ASN A 160 -25.60 15.59 -14.33
C ASN A 160 -24.70 15.83 -13.12
N THR A 161 -23.61 15.08 -12.97
CA THR A 161 -22.69 15.15 -11.82
C THR A 161 -22.10 16.53 -11.65
N GLU A 162 -22.24 17.14 -10.49
CA GLU A 162 -21.60 18.41 -10.16
C GLU A 162 -20.27 18.21 -9.41
N LEU A 163 -19.45 19.26 -9.31
CA LEU A 163 -18.18 19.19 -8.56
C LEU A 163 -18.40 18.82 -7.09
N ALA A 164 -19.51 19.28 -6.51
CA ALA A 164 -19.90 18.97 -5.13
C ALA A 164 -20.32 17.50 -4.92
N ASP A 165 -20.52 16.72 -5.99
CA ASP A 165 -20.78 15.29 -5.90
C ASP A 165 -19.48 14.47 -5.93
N LEU A 166 -18.36 15.06 -6.34
CA LEU A 166 -17.05 14.40 -6.33
C LEU A 166 -16.50 14.35 -4.91
N GLY A 167 -15.79 13.26 -4.60
CA GLY A 167 -15.01 13.18 -3.38
C GLY A 167 -13.72 14.00 -3.46
N GLU A 168 -13.17 14.35 -2.31
CA GLU A 168 -11.89 15.06 -2.20
C GLU A 168 -10.95 14.35 -1.22
N ALA A 169 -9.66 14.39 -1.54
CA ALA A 169 -8.60 13.93 -0.65
C ALA A 169 -7.32 14.75 -0.86
N ARG A 170 -6.51 14.88 0.19
CA ARG A 170 -5.20 15.53 0.09
C ARG A 170 -4.27 14.80 -0.89
N LYS A 171 -4.28 13.47 -0.85
CA LYS A 171 -3.46 12.65 -1.74
C LYS A 171 -4.11 11.30 -2.02
N VAL A 172 -4.00 10.84 -3.26
CA VAL A 172 -4.30 9.46 -3.65
C VAL A 172 -3.05 8.85 -4.25
N VAL A 173 -2.69 7.65 -3.77
CA VAL A 173 -1.54 6.88 -4.26
C VAL A 173 -2.03 5.51 -4.69
N ALA A 174 -1.83 5.17 -5.97
CA ALA A 174 -2.14 3.85 -6.51
C ALA A 174 -0.88 3.14 -7.01
N THR A 175 -0.72 1.90 -6.59
CA THR A 175 0.26 0.93 -7.11
C THR A 175 -0.43 0.00 -8.12
N LYS A 176 0.26 -1.05 -8.57
CA LYS A 176 -0.35 -2.13 -9.35
C LYS A 176 -1.50 -2.82 -8.63
N ASP A 177 -1.39 -2.97 -7.31
CA ASP A 177 -2.25 -3.85 -6.52
C ASP A 177 -3.15 -3.10 -5.54
N TYR A 178 -2.79 -1.88 -5.15
CA TYR A 178 -3.49 -1.13 -4.10
C TYR A 178 -3.72 0.33 -4.46
N THR A 179 -4.77 0.90 -3.89
CA THR A 179 -5.02 2.35 -3.87
C THR A 179 -5.20 2.81 -2.45
N THR A 180 -4.49 3.87 -2.07
CA THR A 180 -4.54 4.50 -0.75
C THR A 180 -5.03 5.94 -0.90
N ILE A 181 -6.09 6.28 -0.18
CA ILE A 181 -6.64 7.62 -0.06
C ILE A 181 -6.15 8.19 1.28
N VAL A 182 -5.41 9.29 1.22
CA VAL A 182 -4.79 9.95 2.37
C VAL A 182 -5.50 11.28 2.62
N ASP A 183 -5.96 11.47 3.85
CA ASP A 183 -6.67 12.67 4.30
C ASP A 183 -7.87 13.03 3.41
N GLY A 184 -8.83 12.10 3.34
CA GLY A 184 -10.13 12.30 2.70
C GLY A 184 -10.95 13.37 3.42
N LYS A 185 -11.68 14.20 2.66
CA LYS A 185 -12.41 15.37 3.19
C LYS A 185 -13.84 15.07 3.64
N GLY A 186 -14.14 13.81 3.96
CA GLY A 186 -15.41 13.39 4.54
C GLY A 186 -15.67 13.98 5.92
N GLU A 187 -16.93 14.26 6.23
CA GLU A 187 -17.34 14.75 7.55
C GLU A 187 -17.11 13.66 8.62
N PRO A 188 -16.41 13.97 9.74
CA PRO A 188 -16.15 12.98 10.79
C PRO A 188 -17.40 12.33 11.36
N GLU A 189 -18.51 13.06 11.45
CA GLU A 189 -19.80 12.54 11.93
C GLU A 189 -20.36 11.47 11.00
N LYS A 190 -20.30 11.66 9.68
CA LYS A 190 -20.74 10.67 8.68
C LYS A 190 -19.87 9.43 8.69
N ILE A 191 -18.55 9.60 8.82
CA ILE A 191 -17.61 8.47 8.93
C ILE A 191 -17.91 7.64 10.19
N ASN A 192 -18.10 8.29 11.34
CA ASN A 192 -18.45 7.60 12.59
C ASN A 192 -19.81 6.90 12.50
N ALA A 193 -20.81 7.55 11.90
CA ALA A 193 -22.11 6.94 11.67
C ALA A 193 -22.01 5.69 10.78
N ARG A 194 -21.14 5.72 9.75
CA ARG A 194 -20.88 4.57 8.88
C ARG A 194 -20.19 3.42 9.64
N ILE A 195 -19.20 3.74 10.46
CA ILE A 195 -18.51 2.80 11.36
C ILE A 195 -19.53 2.12 12.30
N ASP A 196 -20.42 2.89 12.92
CA ASP A 196 -21.41 2.36 13.86
C ASP A 196 -22.48 1.51 13.17
N ALA A 197 -22.85 1.85 11.93
CA ALA A 197 -23.74 1.01 11.12
C ALA A 197 -23.10 -0.36 10.84
N ILE A 198 -21.81 -0.39 10.48
CA ILE A 198 -21.08 -1.65 10.24
C ILE A 198 -20.93 -2.47 11.52
N LYS A 199 -20.63 -1.83 12.66
CA LYS A 199 -20.58 -2.53 13.96
C LYS A 199 -21.91 -3.18 14.33
N LYS A 200 -23.02 -2.48 14.14
CA LYS A 200 -24.36 -3.05 14.36
C LYS A 200 -24.64 -4.21 13.40
N ALA A 201 -24.23 -4.11 12.14
CA ALA A 201 -24.39 -5.21 11.18
C ALA A 201 -23.55 -6.44 11.60
N LEU A 202 -22.34 -6.22 12.10
CA LEU A 202 -21.45 -7.26 12.63
C LEU A 202 -22.05 -7.99 13.83
N GLU A 203 -22.69 -7.27 14.76
CA GLU A 203 -23.35 -7.86 15.94
C GLU A 203 -24.58 -8.71 15.57
N ASN A 204 -25.26 -8.37 14.47
CA ASN A 204 -26.51 -9.02 14.06
C ASN A 204 -26.32 -10.16 13.06
N THR A 205 -25.08 -10.44 12.61
CA THR A 205 -24.81 -11.53 11.68
C THR A 205 -24.28 -12.78 12.39
N GLU A 206 -24.83 -13.93 12.03
CA GLU A 206 -24.35 -15.24 12.49
C GLU A 206 -23.38 -15.89 11.48
N SER A 207 -23.26 -15.30 10.29
CA SER A 207 -22.41 -15.80 9.20
C SER A 207 -20.96 -15.41 9.44
N GLU A 208 -20.09 -16.39 9.68
CA GLU A 208 -18.64 -16.17 9.85
C GLU A 208 -18.01 -15.46 8.64
N PHE A 209 -18.49 -15.76 7.42
CA PHE A 209 -18.05 -15.08 6.21
C PHE A 209 -18.40 -13.58 6.26
N ASP A 210 -19.61 -13.22 6.64
CA ASP A 210 -20.02 -11.82 6.70
C ASP A 210 -19.31 -11.08 7.85
N LYS A 211 -19.05 -11.75 8.98
CA LYS A 211 -18.26 -11.20 10.07
C LYS A 211 -16.87 -10.77 9.59
N GLU A 212 -16.15 -11.69 8.95
CA GLU A 212 -14.83 -11.41 8.39
C GLU A 212 -14.87 -10.20 7.45
N LYS A 213 -15.92 -10.08 6.62
CA LYS A 213 -16.04 -8.98 5.66
C LYS A 213 -16.45 -7.65 6.28
N PHE A 214 -17.25 -7.65 7.34
CA PHE A 214 -17.53 -6.45 8.11
C PHE A 214 -16.30 -6.00 8.90
N GLU A 215 -15.54 -6.92 9.50
CA GLU A 215 -14.28 -6.63 10.18
C GLU A 215 -13.26 -6.01 9.23
N GLU A 216 -13.12 -6.55 8.01
CA GLU A 216 -12.23 -6.00 6.97
C GLU A 216 -12.60 -4.55 6.62
N ARG A 217 -13.90 -4.26 6.43
CA ARG A 217 -14.40 -2.92 6.13
C ARG A 217 -14.21 -1.96 7.31
N LEU A 218 -14.53 -2.45 8.52
CA LEU A 218 -14.39 -1.68 9.75
C LEU A 218 -12.93 -1.29 9.99
N ALA A 219 -12.00 -2.22 9.78
CA ALA A 219 -10.56 -1.95 9.89
C ALA A 219 -10.11 -0.85 8.92
N LYS A 220 -10.58 -0.91 7.66
CA LYS A 220 -10.27 0.10 6.62
C LYS A 220 -10.82 1.49 6.94
N LEU A 221 -11.96 1.58 7.62
CA LEU A 221 -12.60 2.86 7.99
C LEU A 221 -12.09 3.43 9.33
N ALA A 222 -11.88 2.56 10.32
CA ALA A 222 -11.54 2.97 11.68
C ALA A 222 -10.04 3.21 11.87
N GLY A 223 -9.18 2.42 11.21
CA GLY A 223 -7.73 2.51 11.37
C GLY A 223 -7.14 3.82 10.85
N GLY A 224 -7.76 4.43 9.84
CA GLY A 224 -7.23 5.63 9.20
C GLY A 224 -5.90 5.36 8.49
N VAL A 225 -5.16 6.43 8.20
CA VAL A 225 -3.85 6.37 7.56
C VAL A 225 -2.85 7.15 8.39
N GLY A 226 -1.79 6.49 8.84
CA GLY A 226 -0.64 7.14 9.44
C GLY A 226 0.25 7.71 8.35
N VAL A 227 0.60 8.98 8.44
CA VAL A 227 1.51 9.64 7.51
C VAL A 227 2.77 10.01 8.27
N ILE A 228 3.90 9.50 7.80
CA ILE A 228 5.23 9.88 8.27
C ILE A 228 5.78 10.93 7.30
N LYS A 229 5.87 12.16 7.77
CA LYS A 229 6.43 13.28 7.02
C LYS A 229 7.93 13.36 7.24
N VAL A 230 8.70 13.39 6.17
CA VAL A 230 10.17 13.35 6.20
C VAL A 230 10.70 14.60 5.53
N GLY A 231 11.43 15.42 6.27
CA GLY A 231 12.13 16.56 5.72
C GLY A 231 13.61 16.59 6.08
N ALA A 232 14.40 17.13 5.16
CA ALA A 232 15.85 17.15 5.22
C ALA A 232 16.40 18.41 4.53
N ALA A 233 17.71 18.67 4.69
CA ALA A 233 18.35 19.87 4.16
C ALA A 233 18.48 19.86 2.63
N THR A 234 18.56 18.67 2.04
CA THR A 234 18.72 18.49 0.60
C THR A 234 17.71 17.48 0.07
N GLU A 235 17.33 17.61 -1.20
CA GLU A 235 16.42 16.68 -1.87
C GLU A 235 16.95 15.24 -1.84
N THR A 236 18.26 15.07 -2.03
CA THR A 236 18.91 13.76 -1.99
C THR A 236 18.82 13.11 -0.61
N GLU A 237 19.08 13.86 0.45
CA GLU A 237 18.94 13.36 1.83
C GLU A 237 17.48 13.03 2.16
N MET A 238 16.53 13.85 1.70
CA MET A 238 15.11 13.64 1.91
C MET A 238 14.64 12.34 1.26
N LYS A 239 15.03 12.10 0.00
CA LYS A 239 14.72 10.87 -0.74
C LYS A 239 15.35 9.63 -0.10
N GLU A 240 16.61 9.71 0.33
CA GLU A 240 17.27 8.59 1.01
C GLU A 240 16.58 8.26 2.35
N LYS A 241 16.27 9.28 3.17
CA LYS A 241 15.55 9.07 4.44
C LYS A 241 14.16 8.50 4.20
N LYS A 242 13.42 9.02 3.21
CA LYS A 242 12.11 8.53 2.82
C LYS A 242 12.18 7.05 2.46
N HIS A 243 13.06 6.66 1.54
CA HIS A 243 13.21 5.25 1.13
C HIS A 243 13.58 4.35 2.31
N ARG A 244 14.50 4.80 3.17
CA ARG A 244 14.89 4.08 4.38
C ARG A 244 13.74 3.89 5.38
N ILE A 245 12.83 4.86 5.48
CA ILE A 245 11.62 4.76 6.31
C ILE A 245 10.59 3.84 5.65
N GLU A 246 10.39 3.94 4.33
CA GLU A 246 9.48 3.06 3.57
C GLU A 246 9.88 1.59 3.67
N ASP A 247 11.18 1.29 3.54
CA ASP A 247 11.73 -0.05 3.75
C ASP A 247 11.50 -0.53 5.18
N ALA A 248 11.73 0.35 6.17
CA ALA A 248 11.53 0.01 7.58
C ALA A 248 10.05 -0.25 7.92
N VAL A 249 9.13 0.54 7.36
CA VAL A 249 7.67 0.33 7.51
C VAL A 249 7.28 -1.01 6.89
N SER A 250 7.76 -1.30 5.67
CA SER A 250 7.46 -2.55 4.96
C SER A 250 8.01 -3.77 5.70
N ALA A 251 9.26 -3.70 6.18
CA ALA A 251 9.86 -4.77 6.97
C ALA A 251 9.15 -5.00 8.30
N THR A 252 8.69 -3.94 8.97
CA THR A 252 7.96 -4.06 10.24
C THR A 252 6.57 -4.66 10.03
N LYS A 253 5.90 -4.34 8.91
CA LYS A 253 4.63 -4.97 8.54
C LYS A 253 4.79 -6.46 8.28
N ALA A 254 5.76 -6.85 7.45
CA ALA A 254 6.05 -8.26 7.20
C ALA A 254 6.39 -9.01 8.51
N ALA A 255 7.12 -8.37 9.42
CA ALA A 255 7.44 -8.94 10.72
C ALA A 255 6.22 -9.16 11.65
N ILE A 256 5.18 -8.34 11.52
CA ILE A 256 3.92 -8.50 12.27
C ILE A 256 3.10 -9.64 11.66
N GLU A 257 3.04 -9.71 10.32
CA GLU A 257 2.23 -10.69 9.58
C GLU A 257 2.81 -12.11 9.65
N GLU A 258 4.12 -12.28 9.45
CA GLU A 258 4.77 -13.59 9.33
C GLU A 258 5.68 -13.94 10.51
N GLY A 259 5.89 -12.99 11.44
CA GLY A 259 6.81 -13.12 12.56
C GLY A 259 8.25 -12.76 12.19
N ILE A 260 9.18 -13.03 13.11
CA ILE A 260 10.60 -12.68 12.98
C ILE A 260 11.51 -13.89 13.14
N VAL A 261 12.63 -13.87 12.43
CA VAL A 261 13.69 -14.90 12.49
C VAL A 261 15.06 -14.24 12.67
N PRO A 262 16.10 -14.99 13.10
CA PRO A 262 17.46 -14.48 13.18
C PRO A 262 17.98 -13.97 11.82
N GLY A 263 18.42 -12.72 11.80
CA GLY A 263 18.97 -12.06 10.60
C GLY A 263 20.38 -12.52 10.22
N GLY A 264 21.05 -11.74 9.36
CA GLY A 264 22.45 -11.97 8.99
C GLY A 264 22.71 -13.27 8.21
N GLY A 265 21.69 -13.86 7.60
CA GLY A 265 21.78 -15.16 6.91
C GLY A 265 21.74 -16.37 7.84
N VAL A 266 21.61 -16.18 9.16
CA VAL A 266 21.54 -17.29 10.14
C VAL A 266 20.31 -18.15 9.90
N ALA A 267 19.13 -17.55 9.74
CA ALA A 267 17.89 -18.30 9.49
C ALA A 267 17.99 -19.23 8.26
N LEU A 268 18.61 -18.76 7.17
CA LEU A 268 18.80 -19.55 5.96
C LEU A 268 19.77 -20.73 6.19
N LEU A 269 20.88 -20.48 6.88
CA LEU A 269 21.84 -21.53 7.23
C LEU A 269 21.20 -22.58 8.17
N ARG A 270 20.34 -22.17 9.10
CA ARG A 270 19.61 -23.10 9.98
C ARG A 270 18.59 -23.92 9.19
N ALA A 271 17.84 -23.28 8.28
CA ALA A 271 16.88 -23.95 7.42
C ALA A 271 17.54 -25.02 6.53
N ALA A 272 18.79 -24.80 6.10
CA ALA A 272 19.55 -25.75 5.30
C ALA A 272 19.72 -27.13 5.98
N ARG A 273 19.71 -27.21 7.32
CA ARG A 273 19.78 -28.48 8.06
C ARG A 273 18.56 -29.38 7.82
N ALA A 274 17.39 -28.80 7.57
CA ALA A 274 16.19 -29.59 7.26
C ALA A 274 16.35 -30.41 5.96
N LEU A 275 17.28 -30.00 5.09
CA LEU A 275 17.60 -30.72 3.86
C LEU A 275 18.50 -31.95 4.09
N ASP A 276 19.04 -32.17 5.29
CA ASP A 276 19.81 -33.38 5.62
C ASP A 276 18.91 -34.61 5.77
N SER A 277 17.64 -34.41 6.16
CA SER A 277 16.64 -35.46 6.32
C SER A 277 15.81 -35.76 5.07
N VAL A 278 16.06 -35.07 3.96
CA VAL A 278 15.30 -35.27 2.72
C VAL A 278 15.85 -36.47 1.97
N GLU A 279 15.04 -37.53 1.87
CA GLU A 279 15.32 -38.67 1.01
C GLU A 279 14.98 -38.31 -0.44
N ALA A 280 15.96 -38.51 -1.34
CA ALA A 280 15.88 -38.08 -2.73
C ALA A 280 16.71 -38.99 -3.63
N GLU A 281 16.30 -39.10 -4.89
CA GLU A 281 17.05 -39.84 -5.92
C GLU A 281 18.35 -39.11 -6.31
N GLU A 282 19.22 -39.78 -7.08
CA GLU A 282 20.58 -39.28 -7.37
C GLU A 282 20.59 -37.88 -8.02
N GLU A 283 19.70 -37.62 -8.99
CA GLU A 283 19.60 -36.32 -9.65
C GLU A 283 19.05 -35.24 -8.71
N GLU A 284 18.08 -35.57 -7.87
CA GLU A 284 17.48 -34.66 -6.89
C GLU A 284 18.46 -34.29 -5.78
N ARG A 285 19.35 -35.21 -5.38
CA ARG A 285 20.43 -34.93 -4.41
C ARG A 285 21.39 -33.86 -4.88
N ILE A 286 21.64 -33.76 -6.19
CA ILE A 286 22.43 -32.66 -6.76
C ILE A 286 21.71 -31.34 -6.53
N GLY A 287 20.40 -31.28 -6.79
CA GLY A 287 19.56 -30.12 -6.51
C GLY A 287 19.56 -29.71 -5.04
N ILE A 288 19.45 -30.67 -4.13
CA ILE A 288 19.53 -30.44 -2.68
C ILE A 288 20.88 -29.83 -2.30
N THR A 289 21.97 -30.32 -2.87
CA THR A 289 23.33 -29.81 -2.62
C THR A 289 23.48 -28.36 -3.11
N ILE A 290 22.95 -28.05 -4.31
CA ILE A 290 22.93 -26.69 -4.85
C ILE A 290 22.15 -25.76 -3.91
N LEU A 291 20.98 -26.19 -3.44
CA LEU A 291 20.16 -25.41 -2.53
C LEU A 291 20.86 -25.14 -1.18
N LYS A 292 21.50 -26.16 -0.57
CA LYS A 292 22.29 -25.99 0.66
C LYS A 292 23.37 -24.93 0.50
N ASN A 293 24.13 -24.99 -0.59
CA ASN A 293 25.18 -24.00 -0.88
C ASN A 293 24.59 -22.59 -1.09
N SER A 294 23.42 -22.51 -1.73
CA SER A 294 22.75 -21.25 -2.02
C SER A 294 22.19 -20.57 -0.76
N LEU A 295 21.69 -21.36 0.20
CA LEU A 295 21.17 -20.87 1.49
C LEU A 295 22.29 -20.33 2.41
N GLU A 296 23.52 -20.81 2.23
CA GLU A 296 24.68 -20.33 2.97
C GLU A 296 25.27 -19.02 2.43
N ASP A 297 25.19 -18.82 1.10
CA ASP A 297 25.85 -17.71 0.42
C ASP A 297 25.49 -16.32 0.99
N PRO A 298 24.26 -16.02 1.45
CA PRO A 298 23.96 -14.75 2.09
C PRO A 298 24.83 -14.45 3.33
N LEU A 299 25.04 -15.41 4.24
CA LEU A 299 25.92 -15.23 5.40
C LEU A 299 27.38 -15.06 4.95
N ARG A 300 27.80 -15.87 3.97
CA ARG A 300 29.14 -15.81 3.38
C ARG A 300 29.43 -14.42 2.80
N ARG A 301 28.52 -13.88 1.97
CA ARG A 301 28.63 -12.54 1.37
C ARG A 301 28.67 -11.44 2.42
N ILE A 302 27.85 -11.52 3.46
CA ILE A 302 27.86 -10.56 4.57
C ILE A 302 29.23 -10.57 5.28
N ALA A 303 29.79 -11.76 5.55
CA ALA A 303 31.10 -11.89 6.18
C ALA A 303 32.25 -11.36 5.30
N GLU A 304 32.24 -11.67 3.99
CA GLU A 304 33.24 -11.17 3.03
C GLU A 304 33.21 -9.64 2.93
N ASN A 305 32.01 -9.05 2.82
CA ASN A 305 31.83 -7.60 2.77
C ASN A 305 32.26 -6.91 4.07
N ALA A 306 32.26 -7.64 5.20
CA ALA A 306 32.79 -7.19 6.48
C ALA A 306 34.31 -7.43 6.64
N GLY A 307 34.99 -7.92 5.60
CA GLY A 307 36.43 -8.20 5.61
C GLY A 307 36.84 -9.43 6.43
N GLN A 308 35.89 -10.31 6.76
CA GLN A 308 36.15 -11.54 7.50
C GLN A 308 36.34 -12.73 6.57
N TYR A 309 37.00 -13.78 7.06
CA TYR A 309 37.08 -15.06 6.35
C TYR A 309 35.74 -15.77 6.40
N ALA A 310 35.03 -15.75 5.27
CA ALA A 310 33.67 -16.22 5.14
C ALA A 310 33.50 -17.68 5.61
N ASP A 311 34.39 -18.58 5.19
CA ASP A 311 34.35 -19.99 5.58
C ASP A 311 34.43 -20.17 7.10
N VAL A 312 35.30 -19.41 7.77
CA VAL A 312 35.47 -19.46 9.23
C VAL A 312 34.20 -18.98 9.94
N VAL A 313 33.59 -17.91 9.43
CA VAL A 313 32.34 -17.38 9.98
C VAL A 313 31.21 -18.38 9.81
N VAL A 314 31.03 -18.91 8.60
CA VAL A 314 29.98 -19.87 8.29
C VAL A 314 30.12 -21.12 9.14
N GLU A 315 31.29 -21.77 9.17
CA GLU A 315 31.48 -23.00 9.95
C GLU A 315 31.19 -22.76 11.43
N LYS A 316 31.70 -21.65 11.99
CA LYS A 316 31.45 -21.31 13.39
C LYS A 316 29.98 -21.08 13.70
N VAL A 317 29.23 -20.43 12.81
CA VAL A 317 27.78 -20.30 12.98
C VAL A 317 27.11 -21.65 12.78
N ARG A 318 27.55 -22.47 11.81
CA ARG A 318 26.99 -23.80 11.52
C ARG A 318 27.13 -24.75 12.69
N ASP A 319 28.20 -24.68 13.48
CA ASP A 319 28.42 -25.55 14.64
C ASP A 319 27.56 -25.19 15.87
N GLN A 320 26.89 -24.04 15.85
CA GLN A 320 26.09 -23.55 16.97
C GLN A 320 24.58 -23.69 16.71
N GLU A 321 23.76 -23.38 17.70
CA GLU A 321 22.31 -23.58 17.64
C GLU A 321 21.51 -22.29 17.91
N GLY A 322 20.22 -22.35 17.60
CA GLY A 322 19.29 -21.24 17.81
C GLY A 322 19.75 -19.96 17.12
N ASN A 323 19.72 -18.87 17.89
CA ASN A 323 19.96 -17.51 17.42
C ASN A 323 21.44 -17.13 17.37
N PHE A 324 22.36 -18.03 17.70
CA PHE A 324 23.80 -17.75 17.61
C PHE A 324 24.17 -17.43 16.15
N GLY A 325 24.85 -16.31 15.93
CA GLY A 325 25.10 -15.75 14.61
C GLY A 325 26.39 -14.96 14.57
N PHE A 326 26.63 -14.25 13.46
CA PHE A 326 27.72 -13.29 13.34
C PHE A 326 27.15 -11.92 13.05
N ASN A 327 27.47 -10.95 13.91
CA ASN A 327 27.08 -9.56 13.74
C ASN A 327 28.18 -8.81 12.99
N ALA A 328 28.03 -8.65 11.68
CA ALA A 328 28.97 -7.95 10.81
C ALA A 328 29.20 -6.47 11.20
N ALA A 329 28.27 -5.82 11.89
CA ALA A 329 28.42 -4.43 12.32
C ALA A 329 29.40 -4.28 13.51
N THR A 330 29.49 -5.29 14.37
CA THR A 330 30.36 -5.28 15.56
C THR A 330 31.55 -6.24 15.45
N GLY A 331 31.53 -7.17 14.50
CA GLY A 331 32.50 -8.25 14.38
C GLY A 331 32.37 -9.33 15.46
N GLN A 332 31.26 -9.36 16.21
CA GLN A 332 31.03 -10.28 17.32
C GLN A 332 30.04 -11.39 16.95
N TYR A 333 29.99 -12.45 17.77
CA TYR A 333 29.07 -13.58 17.62
C TYR A 333 28.01 -13.56 18.72
#